data_AF-A0A1B6KPA3-F1
#
_entry.id   AF-A0A1B6KPA3-F1
#
_cell.length_a   1.000
_cell.length_b   1.000
_cell.length_c   1.000
_cell.angle_alpha   90.00
_cell.angle_beta   90.00
_cell.angle_gamma   90.00
#
_symmetry.space_group_name_H-M   'P 1'
#
loop_
_entity.id
_entity.type
_entity.pdbx_description
1 polymer ?
#
loop_
_entity_poly.entity_id
_entity_poly.type
_entity_poly.pdbx_seq_one_letter_code
_entity_poly.pdbx_strand_id
1 'polypeptide(L)'
;SAICSVLTLTAISVERYYAIVHPMKAKYICTISQAKKIILATWVASIILALPNLAIQVHMAVGIRFNLFYCTLDFDNRPLLQLYELYMLCLILVIPTSVMVITYT
;
A
#
# COMPACT_ATOMS: atom_id res chain seq x y z
N SER A 1 10.52 -2.94 -7.63
CA SER A 1 9.63 -2.32 -6.63
C SER A 1 9.62 -3.10 -5.34
N ALA A 2 10.00 -2.46 -4.23
CA ALA A 2 10.02 -3.05 -2.89
C ALA A 2 8.65 -3.59 -2.44
N ILE A 3 7.55 -2.99 -2.93
CA ILE A 3 6.17 -3.38 -2.60
C ILE A 3 5.87 -4.84 -3.00
N CYS A 4 6.34 -5.27 -4.17
CA CYS A 4 6.11 -6.64 -4.65
C CYS A 4 6.88 -7.65 -3.78
N SER A 5 8.10 -7.31 -3.39
CA SER A 5 8.93 -8.14 -2.52
C SER A 5 8.33 -8.27 -1.12
N VAL A 6 7.83 -7.18 -0.55
CA VAL A 6 7.18 -7.19 0.77
C VAL A 6 5.89 -8.00 0.74
N LEU A 7 5.03 -7.80 -0.27
CA LEU A 7 3.79 -8.58 -0.42
C LEU A 7 4.05 -10.08 -0.56
N THR A 8 5.05 -10.45 -1.35
CA THR A 8 5.44 -11.85 -1.54
C THR A 8 5.97 -12.45 -0.24
N LEU A 9 6.78 -11.71 0.52
CA LEU A 9 7.27 -12.16 1.83
C LEU A 9 6.12 -12.36 2.83
N THR A 10 5.20 -11.41 2.92
CA THR A 10 4.03 -11.52 3.80
C THR A 10 3.13 -12.68 3.41
N ALA A 11 2.93 -12.95 2.12
CA ALA A 11 2.14 -14.09 1.66
C ALA A 11 2.76 -15.43 2.10
N ILE A 12 4.07 -15.58 1.92
CA ILE A 12 4.80 -16.80 2.32
C ILE A 12 4.76 -17.00 3.84
N SER A 13 4.93 -15.93 4.62
CA SER A 13 4.86 -15.98 6.09
C SER A 13 3.46 -16.35 6.58
N VAL A 14 2.40 -15.80 5.96
CA VAL A 14 1.01 -16.13 6.28
C VAL A 14 0.71 -17.59 5.97
N GLU A 15 1.17 -18.10 4.83
CA GLU A 15 0.95 -19.49 4.42
C GLU A 15 1.60 -20.49 5.39
N ARG A 16 2.84 -20.22 5.83
CA ARG A 16 3.54 -21.06 6.81
C ARG A 16 2.94 -20.98 8.20
N TYR A 17 2.59 -19.77 8.65
CA TYR A 17 1.91 -19.59 9.93
C TYR A 17 0.58 -20.37 9.96
N TYR A 18 -0.14 -20.31 8.85
CA TYR A 18 -1.43 -20.99 8.71
C TYR A 18 -1.30 -22.53 8.77
N ALA A 19 -0.31 -23.09 8.08
CA ALA A 19 -0.03 -24.53 8.08
C ALA A 19 0.42 -25.08 9.45
N ILE A 20 1.07 -24.26 10.26
CA ILE A 20 1.58 -24.66 11.58
C ILE A 20 0.50 -24.57 12.67
N VAL A 21 -0.34 -23.52 12.64
CA VAL A 21 -1.27 -23.21 13.75
C VAL A 21 -2.61 -23.93 13.62
N HIS A 22 -3.02 -24.36 12.41
CA HIS A 22 -4.34 -24.97 12.20
C HIS A 22 -4.28 -26.31 11.44
N PRO A 23 -3.95 -27.43 12.09
CA PRO A 23 -4.05 -28.75 11.45
C PRO A 23 -5.49 -29.30 11.38
N MET A 24 -6.51 -28.67 12.00
CA MET A 24 -7.88 -29.22 12.07
C MET A 24 -8.97 -28.16 11.85
N LYS A 25 -9.83 -28.49 10.87
CA LYS A 25 -10.94 -27.73 10.30
C LYS A 25 -12.07 -27.49 11.31
N ALA A 26 -12.32 -26.23 11.68
CA ALA A 26 -13.65 -25.74 12.08
C ALA A 26 -13.68 -24.20 12.19
N LYS A 27 -12.58 -23.56 12.59
CA LYS A 27 -12.52 -22.09 12.75
C LYS A 27 -12.00 -21.33 11.50
N TYR A 28 -11.38 -22.02 10.54
CA TYR A 28 -10.76 -21.45 9.34
C TYR A 28 -11.71 -20.83 8.33
N ILE A 29 -12.93 -21.37 8.18
CA ILE A 29 -13.86 -20.96 7.13
C ILE A 29 -14.34 -19.51 7.37
N CYS A 30 -14.45 -19.10 8.64
CA CYS A 30 -14.79 -17.74 9.00
C CYS A 30 -13.59 -16.78 8.74
N THR A 31 -12.37 -17.18 9.11
CA THR A 31 -11.17 -16.36 8.93
C THR A 31 -10.70 -16.26 7.46
N ILE A 32 -10.90 -17.29 6.63
CA ILE A 32 -10.56 -17.28 5.19
C ILE A 32 -11.46 -16.35 4.40
N SER A 33 -12.76 -16.37 4.68
CA SER A 33 -13.71 -15.49 3.99
C SER A 33 -13.41 -14.03 4.31
N GLN A 34 -13.10 -13.73 5.57
CA GLN A 34 -12.65 -12.40 5.99
C GLN A 34 -11.27 -12.04 5.41
N ALA A 35 -10.29 -12.96 5.47
CA ALA A 35 -8.96 -12.73 4.90
C ALA A 35 -9.02 -12.48 3.38
N LYS A 36 -9.86 -13.21 2.63
CA LYS A 36 -10.10 -12.96 1.21
C LYS A 36 -10.70 -11.56 0.98
N LYS A 37 -11.68 -11.15 1.78
CA LYS A 37 -12.24 -9.78 1.70
C LYS A 37 -11.19 -8.72 2.00
N ILE A 38 -10.36 -8.92 3.02
CA ILE A 38 -9.29 -7.99 3.40
C ILE A 38 -8.25 -7.91 2.28
N ILE A 39 -7.80 -9.04 1.73
CA ILE A 39 -6.85 -9.07 0.60
C ILE A 39 -7.43 -8.31 -0.60
N LEU A 40 -8.69 -8.59 -0.97
CA LEU A 40 -9.35 -7.91 -2.07
C LEU A 40 -9.47 -6.38 -1.82
N ALA A 41 -9.88 -6.00 -0.60
CA ALA A 41 -9.99 -4.60 -0.20
C ALA A 41 -8.63 -3.88 -0.23
N THR A 42 -7.57 -4.53 0.24
CA THR A 42 -6.19 -4.00 0.19
C THR A 42 -5.71 -3.84 -1.23
N TRP A 43 -6.00 -4.78 -2.13
CA TRP A 43 -5.67 -4.65 -3.55
C TRP A 43 -6.37 -3.47 -4.21
N VAL A 44 -7.68 -3.35 -4.02
CA VAL A 44 -8.47 -2.23 -4.57
C VAL A 44 -8.00 -0.90 -4.00
N ALA A 45 -7.81 -0.83 -2.67
CA ALA A 45 -7.27 0.35 -2.01
C ALA A 45 -5.89 0.71 -2.56
N SER A 46 -4.98 -0.26 -2.72
CA SER A 46 -3.63 -0.01 -3.26
C SER A 46 -3.67 0.58 -4.67
N ILE A 47 -4.57 0.10 -5.54
CA ILE A 47 -4.75 0.64 -6.88
C ILE A 47 -5.26 2.09 -6.81
N ILE A 48 -6.32 2.33 -6.03
CA ILE A 48 -6.90 3.67 -5.87
C ILE A 48 -5.86 4.66 -5.32
N LEU A 49 -5.07 4.23 -4.35
CA LEU A 49 -4.07 5.06 -3.69
C LEU A 49 -2.83 5.31 -4.56
N ALA A 50 -2.56 4.46 -5.55
CA ALA A 50 -1.48 4.63 -6.51
C ALA A 50 -1.82 5.66 -7.61
N LEU A 51 -3.11 5.82 -7.96
CA LEU A 51 -3.55 6.78 -8.99
C LEU A 51 -3.11 8.24 -8.74
N PRO A 52 -3.36 8.84 -7.56
CA PRO A 52 -2.94 10.23 -7.31
C PRO A 52 -1.41 10.37 -7.25
N ASN A 53 -0.70 9.34 -6.77
CA ASN A 53 0.76 9.32 -6.76
C ASN A 53 1.35 9.37 -8.19
N LEU A 54 0.71 8.72 -9.15
CA LEU A 54 1.13 8.73 -10.56
C LEU A 54 0.81 10.08 -11.22
N ALA A 55 -0.33 10.68 -10.88
CA ALA A 55 -0.76 11.95 -11.47
C ALA A 55 0.07 13.16 -10.99
N ILE A 56 0.56 13.15 -9.75
CA ILE A 56 1.34 14.27 -9.16
C ILE A 56 2.83 14.20 -9.55
N GLN A 57 3.31 13.05 -10.04
CA GLN A 57 4.69 12.91 -10.52
C GLN A 57 4.89 13.65 -11.84
N VAL A 58 5.73 14.69 -11.81
CA VAL A 58 6.08 15.49 -12.99
C VAL A 58 7.51 15.19 -13.44
N HIS A 59 7.71 15.20 -14.76
CA HIS A 59 9.04 15.08 -15.36
C HIS A 59 9.64 16.47 -15.48
N MET A 60 10.52 16.84 -14.54
CA MET A 60 11.22 18.11 -14.60
C MET A 60 12.50 17.97 -15.43
N ALA A 61 12.64 18.80 -16.47
CA ALA A 61 13.86 18.89 -17.26
C ALA A 61 14.90 19.69 -16.47
N VAL A 62 15.97 19.03 -16.03
CA VAL A 62 17.05 19.63 -15.25
C VAL A 62 18.35 19.46 -16.03
N GLY A 63 18.77 20.52 -16.73
CA GLY A 63 20.05 20.54 -17.42
C GLY A 63 20.24 21.78 -18.29
N ILE A 64 21.44 22.37 -18.21
CA ILE A 64 21.81 23.57 -18.99
C ILE A 64 22.39 23.17 -20.37
N ARG A 65 23.00 21.97 -20.48
CA ARG A 65 23.67 21.46 -21.70
C ARG A 65 23.08 20.17 -22.28
N PHE A 66 22.48 19.32 -21.46
CA PHE A 66 21.83 18.07 -21.89
C PHE A 66 20.45 17.99 -21.24
N ASN A 67 19.45 17.51 -22.00
CA ASN A 67 18.11 17.28 -21.47
C ASN A 67 18.14 16.05 -20.55
N LEU A 68 18.36 16.26 -19.26
CA LEU A 68 18.12 15.26 -18.22
C LEU A 68 16.72 15.47 -17.65
N PHE A 69 15.99 14.39 -17.46
CA PHE A 69 14.67 14.41 -16.82
C PHE A 69 14.78 13.74 -15.46
N TYR A 70 14.28 14.40 -14.41
CA TYR A 70 14.09 13.81 -13.09
C TYR A 70 12.59 13.70 -12.81
N CYS A 71 12.17 12.54 -12.32
CA CYS A 71 10.82 12.37 -11.79
C CYS A 71 10.80 12.92 -10.36
N THR A 72 10.05 14.01 -10.16
CA THR A 72 9.88 14.61 -8.84
C THR A 72 8.44 15.03 -8.63
N LEU A 73 8.05 15.19 -7.37
CA LEU A 73 6.82 15.87 -7.01
C LEU A 73 6.93 17.33 -7.43
N ASP A 74 5.83 17.89 -7.92
CA ASP A 74 5.74 19.29 -8.31
C ASP A 74 5.78 20.18 -7.06
N PHE A 75 6.91 20.86 -6.84
CA PHE A 75 7.12 21.75 -5.68
C PHE A 75 6.57 23.16 -5.90
N ASP A 76 6.10 23.49 -7.10
CA ASP A 76 5.57 24.83 -7.41
C ASP A 76 4.25 25.06 -6.66
N ASN A 77 3.44 24.00 -6.52
CA ASN A 77 2.16 24.03 -5.83
C ASN A 77 2.27 23.57 -4.37
N ARG A 78 2.63 24.49 -3.47
CA ARG A 78 2.66 24.25 -2.01
C ARG A 78 1.39 23.61 -1.41
N PRO A 79 0.14 24.01 -1.75
CA PRO A 79 -1.03 23.37 -1.16
C PRO A 79 -1.21 21.91 -1.62
N LEU A 80 -0.79 21.58 -2.85
CA LEU A 80 -0.81 20.21 -3.37
C LEU A 80 0.21 19.33 -2.64
N LEU A 81 1.39 19.89 -2.35
CA LEU A 81 2.42 19.20 -1.57
C LEU A 81 1.97 18.93 -0.13
N GLN A 82 1.40 19.93 0.56
CA GLN A 82 0.87 19.74 1.92
C GLN A 82 -0.24 18.70 1.96
N LEU A 83 -1.14 18.70 0.97
CA LEU A 83 -2.18 17.69 0.83
C LEU A 83 -1.57 16.29 0.61
N TYR A 84 -0.51 16.18 -0.20
CA TYR A 84 0.19 14.94 -0.45
C TYR A 84 0.89 14.38 0.81
N GLU A 85 1.54 15.25 1.59
CA GLU A 85 2.17 14.87 2.86
C GLU A 85 1.14 14.36 3.88
N LEU A 86 0.02 15.09 4.04
CA LEU A 86 -1.12 14.68 4.88
C LEU A 86 -1.72 13.35 4.38
N TYR A 87 -1.90 13.21 3.07
CA TYR A 87 -2.40 12.01 2.44
C TYR A 87 -1.49 10.81 2.74
N MET A 88 -0.17 10.94 2.58
CA MET A 88 0.79 9.88 2.89
C MET A 88 0.80 9.51 4.38
N LEU A 89 0.71 10.50 5.27
CA LEU A 89 0.63 10.28 6.71
C LEU A 89 -0.63 9.51 7.07
N CYS A 90 -1.78 9.91 6.54
CA CYS A 90 -3.04 9.20 6.71
C CYS A 90 -2.96 7.77 6.16
N LEU A 91 -2.35 7.56 5.01
CA LEU A 91 -2.21 6.24 4.39
C LEU A 91 -1.37 5.30 5.29
N ILE A 92 -0.24 5.79 5.80
CA ILE A 92 0.70 5.02 6.64
C ILE A 92 0.12 4.76 8.05
N LEU A 93 -0.74 5.62 8.57
CA LEU A 93 -1.33 5.44 9.91
C LEU A 93 -2.71 4.76 9.88
N VAL A 94 -3.63 5.21 9.03
CA VAL A 94 -5.04 4.78 9.03
C VAL A 94 -5.21 3.36 8.48
N ILE A 95 -4.45 2.98 7.45
CA ILE A 95 -4.55 1.62 6.87
C ILE A 95 -4.10 0.56 7.88
N PRO A 96 -2.89 0.60 8.46
CA PRO A 96 -2.49 -0.42 9.42
C PRO A 96 -3.32 -0.38 10.71
N THR A 97 -3.77 0.79 11.18
CA THR A 97 -4.65 0.85 12.36
C THR A 97 -6.03 0.24 12.10
N SER A 98 -6.66 0.54 10.95
CA SER A 98 -7.93 -0.08 10.57
C SER A 98 -7.80 -1.59 10.40
N VAL A 99 -6.71 -2.07 9.78
CA VAL A 99 -6.42 -3.51 9.68
C VAL A 99 -6.28 -4.12 11.07
N MET A 100 -5.50 -3.51 11.97
CA MET A 100 -5.37 -4.00 13.36
C MET A 100 -6.74 -4.05 14.07
N VAL A 101 -7.53 -2.98 14.00
CA VAL A 101 -8.86 -2.94 14.64
C VAL A 101 -9.78 -4.05 14.10
N ILE A 102 -9.83 -4.23 12.78
CA ILE A 102 -10.69 -5.26 12.15
C ILE A 102 -10.21 -6.67 12.48
N THR A 103 -8.91 -6.89 12.62
CA THR A 103 -8.36 -8.24 12.88
C THR A 103 -8.44 -8.62 14.37
N TYR A 104 -8.42 -7.63 15.26
CA TYR A 104 -8.50 -7.82 16.72
C TYR A 104 -9.92 -7.71 17.28
N THR A 105 -10.91 -7.34 16.47
CA THR A 105 -12.34 -7.38 16.78
C THR A 105 -12.97 -8.64 16.22
#